data_AF-A0A4Y2DBD4-F1
#
_entry.id   AF-A0A4Y2DBD4-F1
#
_cell.length_a   1.000
_cell.length_b   1.000
_cell.length_c   1.000
_cell.angle_alpha   90.00
_cell.angle_beta   90.00
_cell.angle_gamma   90.00
#
_symmetry.space_group_name_H-M   'P 1'
#
loop_
_entity.id
_entity.type
_entity.pdbx_description
1 polymer ?
#
loop_
_entity_poly.entity_id
_entity_poly.type
_entity_poly.pdbx_seq_one_letter_code
_entity_poly.pdbx_strand_id
1 'polypeptide(L)'
;MSFLKRARKEDLISLATDLGEKPAPTFSKIDLVSLIQGNKHYNEDDAKLMLETVVTEREERFKLEAERKETLKMAAEQERLKMAEERERLKMAAEQERLKMEIELEKLRMPSDGCTNPKHEKASCYVLTKTVPSFDSKNGDITLFLSLFERQAKRAQIDTKDWVSGLLMLLPSDIVQLIVRESDENFDNYNYIKSVLLKRFKLSPEEFRKKFLHHQKNSEKSWREYAFEISNYFQEWIEGLKIDSSEKLKNLIITDLIKRRAPFEAKDHFLDEWTRLVSPSELA
;
A
#
# COMPACT_ATOMS: atom_id res chain seq x y z
N MET A 1 -27.76 17.54 -49.55
CA MET A 1 -28.89 17.05 -48.72
C MET A 1 -29.22 18.12 -47.69
N SER A 2 -30.49 18.48 -47.50
CA SER A 2 -30.91 19.52 -46.53
C SER A 2 -30.48 19.16 -45.10
N PHE A 3 -29.94 20.14 -44.35
CA PHE A 3 -29.43 19.97 -42.98
C PHE A 3 -30.53 19.52 -41.99
N LEU A 4 -31.78 19.97 -42.20
CA LEU A 4 -32.94 19.57 -41.42
C LEU A 4 -33.22 18.05 -41.50
N LYS A 5 -32.95 17.42 -42.65
CA LYS A 5 -33.13 15.96 -42.81
C LYS A 5 -32.13 15.16 -41.97
N ARG A 6 -31.02 15.77 -41.53
CA ARG A 6 -29.99 15.11 -40.70
C ARG A 6 -30.23 15.30 -39.20
N ALA A 7 -30.88 16.38 -38.78
CA ALA A 7 -31.14 16.72 -37.38
C ALA A 7 -32.03 15.70 -36.66
N ARG A 8 -32.03 15.64 -35.32
CA ARG A 8 -32.93 14.71 -34.60
C ARG A 8 -34.36 15.22 -34.62
N LYS A 9 -35.33 14.32 -34.43
CA LYS A 9 -36.76 14.67 -34.37
C LYS A 9 -37.02 15.70 -33.27
N GLU A 10 -36.39 15.53 -32.11
CA GLU A 10 -36.49 16.44 -30.96
C GLU A 10 -35.97 17.85 -31.31
N ASP A 11 -34.80 17.94 -31.96
CA ASP A 11 -34.20 19.22 -32.35
C ASP A 11 -35.09 19.98 -33.36
N LEU A 12 -35.74 19.23 -34.27
CA LEU A 12 -36.70 19.80 -35.23
C LEU A 12 -37.99 20.26 -34.56
N ILE A 13 -38.43 19.60 -33.47
CA ILE A 13 -39.60 20.04 -32.70
C ILE A 13 -39.28 21.36 -31.99
N SER A 14 -38.12 21.47 -31.34
CA SER A 14 -37.68 22.71 -30.68
C SER A 14 -37.52 23.83 -31.71
N LEU A 15 -36.83 23.57 -32.83
CA LEU A 15 -36.66 24.56 -33.90
C LEU A 15 -38.01 25.03 -34.48
N ALA A 16 -38.96 24.12 -34.72
CA ALA A 16 -40.29 24.51 -35.20
C ALA A 16 -41.03 25.38 -34.17
N THR A 17 -40.88 25.07 -32.88
CA THR A 17 -41.46 25.87 -31.78
C THR A 17 -40.84 27.26 -31.71
N ASP A 18 -39.53 27.38 -31.89
CA ASP A 18 -38.81 28.67 -31.89
C ASP A 18 -39.18 29.54 -33.10
N LEU A 19 -39.52 28.91 -34.23
CA LEU A 19 -40.08 29.58 -35.42
C LEU A 19 -41.57 29.95 -35.27
N GLY A 20 -42.17 29.72 -34.10
CA GLY A 20 -43.56 30.04 -33.79
C GLY A 20 -44.58 29.03 -34.32
N GLU A 21 -44.14 27.90 -34.85
CA GLU A 21 -45.01 26.79 -35.27
C GLU A 21 -45.36 25.89 -34.09
N LYS A 22 -46.49 25.17 -34.20
CA LYS A 22 -46.93 24.21 -33.18
C LYS A 22 -46.85 22.78 -33.74
N PRO A 23 -45.68 22.13 -33.70
CA PRO A 23 -45.54 20.76 -34.18
C PRO A 23 -46.37 19.80 -33.30
N ALA A 24 -47.17 18.94 -33.92
CA ALA A 24 -47.88 17.91 -33.15
C ALA A 24 -46.89 16.79 -32.74
N PRO A 25 -47.07 16.14 -31.57
CA PRO A 25 -46.17 15.06 -31.12
C PRO A 25 -46.09 13.87 -32.09
N THR A 26 -47.17 13.66 -32.86
CA THR A 26 -47.32 12.60 -33.86
C THR A 26 -46.58 12.88 -35.17
N PHE A 27 -46.08 14.10 -35.39
CA PHE A 27 -45.44 14.47 -36.65
C PHE A 27 -44.21 13.58 -36.90
N SER A 28 -44.10 13.07 -38.11
CA SER A 28 -42.88 12.39 -38.55
C SER A 28 -41.78 13.42 -38.77
N LYS A 29 -40.53 12.94 -38.88
CA LYS A 29 -39.40 13.80 -39.21
C LYS A 29 -39.62 14.57 -40.52
N ILE A 30 -40.30 13.95 -41.49
CA ILE A 30 -40.59 14.55 -42.79
C ILE A 30 -41.60 15.68 -42.62
N ASP A 31 -42.67 15.45 -41.84
CA ASP A 31 -43.70 16.46 -41.58
C ASP A 31 -43.13 17.69 -40.87
N LEU A 32 -42.19 17.50 -39.94
CA LEU A 32 -41.50 18.59 -39.26
C LEU A 32 -40.62 19.41 -40.22
N VAL A 33 -39.87 18.74 -41.12
CA VAL A 33 -39.06 19.44 -42.13
C VAL A 33 -39.94 20.25 -43.06
N SER A 34 -41.06 19.68 -43.51
CA SER A 34 -42.03 20.38 -44.36
C SER A 34 -42.69 21.57 -43.65
N LEU A 35 -43.02 21.43 -42.36
CA LEU A 35 -43.58 22.52 -41.54
C LEU A 35 -42.60 23.69 -41.42
N ILE A 36 -41.33 23.39 -41.10
CA ILE A 36 -40.27 24.40 -40.94
C ILE A 36 -40.00 25.14 -42.27
N GLN A 37 -39.89 24.40 -43.37
CA GLN A 37 -39.63 25.00 -44.69
C GLN A 37 -40.83 25.77 -45.26
N GLY A 38 -42.05 25.46 -44.79
CA GLY A 38 -43.27 26.13 -45.19
C GLY A 38 -43.57 27.43 -44.42
N ASN A 39 -42.79 27.75 -43.38
CA ASN A 39 -42.99 28.95 -42.57
C ASN A 39 -42.65 30.21 -43.38
N LYS A 40 -43.49 31.25 -43.28
CA LYS A 40 -43.35 32.51 -44.04
C LYS A 40 -42.07 33.29 -43.72
N HIS A 41 -41.49 33.05 -42.56
CA HIS A 41 -40.27 33.68 -42.07
C HIS A 41 -39.06 32.74 -42.15
N TYR A 42 -39.16 31.64 -42.89
CA TYR A 42 -38.06 30.70 -43.06
C TYR A 42 -36.90 31.34 -43.81
N ASN A 43 -35.75 31.40 -43.13
CA ASN A 43 -34.45 31.70 -43.72
C ASN A 43 -33.50 30.53 -43.40
N GLU A 44 -32.81 30.02 -44.43
CA GLU A 44 -31.95 28.84 -44.29
C GLU A 44 -30.76 29.08 -43.34
N ASP A 45 -30.14 30.25 -43.37
CA ASP A 45 -29.02 30.59 -42.50
C ASP A 45 -29.47 30.78 -41.05
N ASP A 46 -30.59 31.48 -40.83
CA ASP A 46 -31.16 31.68 -39.50
C ASP A 46 -31.64 30.35 -38.89
N ALA A 47 -32.32 29.52 -39.66
CA ALA A 47 -32.80 28.21 -39.22
C ALA A 47 -31.63 27.26 -38.90
N LYS A 48 -30.50 27.37 -39.62
CA LYS A 48 -29.29 26.62 -39.32
C LYS A 48 -28.66 27.06 -38.00
N LEU A 49 -28.58 28.37 -37.75
CA LEU A 49 -28.07 28.92 -36.50
C LEU A 49 -28.95 28.54 -35.30
N MET A 50 -30.28 28.69 -35.43
CA MET A 50 -31.23 28.28 -34.39
C MET A 50 -31.11 26.79 -34.08
N LEU A 51 -30.98 25.95 -35.11
CA LEU A 51 -30.81 24.51 -34.91
C LEU A 51 -29.50 24.16 -34.21
N GLU A 52 -28.42 24.88 -34.53
CA GLU A 52 -27.13 24.71 -33.85
C GLU A 52 -27.27 25.03 -32.36
N THR A 53 -27.92 26.16 -32.01
CA THR A 53 -28.21 26.55 -30.63
C THR A 53 -29.03 25.48 -29.89
N VAL A 54 -30.10 24.96 -30.51
CA VAL A 54 -30.94 23.89 -29.95
C VAL A 54 -30.12 22.62 -29.68
N VAL A 55 -29.24 22.26 -30.62
CA VAL A 55 -28.37 21.09 -30.48
C VAL A 55 -27.38 21.30 -29.34
N THR A 56 -26.76 22.47 -29.24
CA THR A 56 -25.80 22.78 -28.16
C THR A 56 -26.46 22.78 -26.79
N GLU A 57 -27.63 23.42 -26.63
CA GLU A 57 -28.35 23.45 -25.35
C GLU A 57 -28.76 22.04 -24.90
N ARG A 58 -29.18 21.18 -25.84
CA ARG A 58 -29.51 19.80 -25.55
C ARG A 58 -28.28 19.02 -25.09
N GLU A 59 -27.15 19.18 -25.77
CA GLU A 59 -25.90 18.52 -25.39
C GLU A 59 -25.39 18.97 -24.01
N GLU A 60 -25.51 20.26 -23.70
CA GLU A 60 -25.21 20.80 -22.37
C GLU A 60 -26.14 20.24 -21.30
N ARG A 61 -27.45 20.15 -21.56
CA ARG A 61 -28.41 19.53 -20.64
C ARG A 61 -28.08 18.06 -20.37
N PHE A 62 -27.78 17.29 -21.40
CA PHE A 62 -27.37 15.89 -21.24
C PHE A 62 -26.08 15.76 -20.43
N LYS A 63 -25.10 16.64 -20.67
CA LYS A 63 -23.85 16.66 -19.92
C LYS A 63 -24.08 16.98 -18.44
N LEU A 64 -24.87 18.01 -18.16
CA LEU A 64 -25.22 18.40 -16.79
C LEU A 64 -26.01 17.31 -16.05
N GLU A 65 -26.93 16.63 -16.73
CA GLU A 65 -27.69 15.52 -16.15
C GLU A 65 -26.79 14.30 -15.87
N ALA A 66 -25.83 14.00 -16.76
CA ALA A 66 -24.83 12.96 -16.54
C ALA A 66 -23.93 13.28 -15.33
N GLU A 67 -23.42 14.51 -15.23
CA GLU A 67 -22.61 14.98 -14.10
C GLU A 67 -23.42 14.95 -12.78
N ARG A 68 -24.69 15.36 -12.82
CA ARG A 68 -25.60 15.26 -11.66
C ARG A 68 -25.85 13.81 -11.23
N LYS A 69 -25.98 12.88 -12.18
CA LYS A 69 -26.16 11.46 -11.89
C LYS A 69 -24.87 10.84 -11.32
N GLU A 70 -23.72 11.26 -11.79
CA GLU A 70 -22.42 10.81 -11.28
C GLU A 70 -22.15 11.31 -9.87
N THR A 71 -22.40 12.60 -9.60
CA THR A 71 -22.27 13.19 -8.25
C THR A 71 -23.20 12.53 -7.24
N LEU A 72 -24.45 12.22 -7.61
CA LEU A 72 -25.37 11.47 -6.76
C LEU A 72 -24.89 10.04 -6.45
N LYS A 73 -24.31 9.35 -7.45
CA LYS A 73 -23.74 8.01 -7.24
C LYS A 73 -22.55 8.05 -6.28
N MET A 74 -21.64 9.00 -6.47
CA MET A 74 -20.48 9.17 -5.58
C MET A 74 -20.90 9.50 -4.14
N ALA A 75 -21.90 10.37 -3.96
CA ALA A 75 -22.42 10.70 -2.64
C ALA A 75 -23.03 9.47 -1.93
N ALA A 76 -23.82 8.67 -2.66
CA ALA A 76 -24.41 7.44 -2.14
C ALA A 76 -23.34 6.39 -1.78
N GLU A 77 -22.28 6.25 -2.60
CA GLU A 77 -21.16 5.36 -2.29
C GLU A 77 -20.38 5.82 -1.06
N GLN A 78 -20.13 7.12 -0.94
CA GLN A 78 -19.46 7.70 0.22
C GLN A 78 -20.28 7.52 1.51
N GLU A 79 -21.60 7.65 1.46
CA GLU A 79 -22.49 7.39 2.59
C GLU A 79 -22.46 5.91 3.01
N ARG A 80 -22.48 4.98 2.03
CA ARG A 80 -22.33 3.55 2.30
C ARG A 80 -20.98 3.21 2.95
N LEU A 81 -19.90 3.85 2.51
CA LEU A 81 -18.58 3.67 3.10
C LEU A 81 -18.54 4.15 4.55
N LYS A 82 -19.12 5.33 4.83
CA LYS A 82 -19.22 5.88 6.20
C LYS A 82 -20.02 4.96 7.12
N MET A 83 -21.19 4.47 6.67
CA MET A 83 -21.98 3.52 7.45
C MET A 83 -21.26 2.18 7.68
N ALA A 84 -20.47 1.71 6.71
CA ALA A 84 -19.67 0.49 6.88
C ALA A 84 -18.55 0.70 7.91
N GLU A 85 -17.85 1.84 7.86
CA GLU A 85 -16.80 2.18 8.83
C GLU A 85 -17.37 2.32 10.25
N GLU A 86 -18.51 2.99 10.42
CA GLU A 86 -19.19 3.10 11.71
C GLU A 86 -19.60 1.72 12.26
N ARG A 87 -20.13 0.84 11.40
CA ARG A 87 -20.50 -0.52 11.78
C ARG A 87 -19.29 -1.34 12.24
N GLU A 88 -18.15 -1.22 11.56
CA GLU A 88 -16.92 -1.89 11.97
C GLU A 88 -16.39 -1.33 13.29
N ARG A 89 -16.44 0.00 13.51
CA ARG A 89 -16.09 0.61 14.80
C ARG A 89 -16.97 0.09 15.94
N LEU A 90 -18.28 -0.02 15.73
CA LEU A 90 -19.21 -0.58 16.72
C LEU A 90 -18.92 -2.05 17.02
N LYS A 91 -18.59 -2.87 16.02
CA LYS A 91 -18.18 -4.27 16.23
C LYS A 91 -16.91 -4.37 17.05
N MET A 92 -15.88 -3.59 16.70
CA MET A 92 -14.61 -3.58 17.44
C MET A 92 -14.81 -3.13 18.90
N ALA A 93 -15.66 -2.11 19.13
CA ALA A 93 -16.00 -1.67 20.48
C ALA A 93 -16.73 -2.76 21.29
N ALA A 94 -17.72 -3.43 20.68
CA ALA A 94 -18.43 -4.54 21.32
C ALA A 94 -17.51 -5.73 21.63
N GLU A 95 -16.55 -6.05 20.74
CA GLU A 95 -15.56 -7.09 20.98
C GLU A 95 -14.60 -6.73 22.13
N GLN A 96 -14.13 -5.48 22.17
CA GLN A 96 -13.33 -4.98 23.28
C GLN A 96 -14.08 -5.03 24.62
N GLU A 97 -15.37 -4.70 24.63
CA GLU A 97 -16.21 -4.78 25.82
C GLU A 97 -16.42 -6.24 26.27
N ARG A 98 -16.66 -7.16 25.34
CA ARG A 98 -16.73 -8.61 25.63
C ARG A 98 -15.44 -9.13 26.24
N LEU A 99 -14.28 -8.75 25.70
CA LEU A 99 -12.99 -9.17 26.24
C LEU A 99 -12.74 -8.59 27.63
N LYS A 100 -13.14 -7.33 27.89
CA LYS A 100 -13.08 -6.74 29.23
C LYS A 100 -13.92 -7.51 30.24
N MET A 101 -15.15 -7.87 29.87
CA MET A 101 -16.05 -8.64 30.72
C MET A 101 -15.52 -10.06 30.99
N GLU A 102 -14.89 -10.70 30.00
CA GLU A 102 -14.24 -12.01 30.16
C GLU A 102 -13.05 -11.94 31.12
N ILE A 103 -12.20 -10.92 31.01
CA ILE A 103 -11.11 -10.67 31.96
C ILE A 103 -11.64 -10.42 33.38
N GLU A 104 -12.75 -9.70 33.52
CA GLU A 104 -13.36 -9.43 34.83
C GLU A 104 -13.96 -10.70 35.45
N LEU A 105 -14.64 -11.54 34.66
CA LEU A 105 -15.13 -12.85 35.10
C LEU A 105 -13.98 -13.79 35.51
N GLU A 106 -12.87 -13.78 34.78
CA GLU A 106 -11.70 -14.60 35.11
C GLU A 106 -11.02 -14.12 36.42
N LYS A 107 -10.96 -12.80 36.65
CA LYS A 107 -10.48 -12.25 37.93
C LYS A 107 -11.34 -12.67 39.13
N LEU A 108 -12.66 -12.80 38.94
CA LEU A 108 -13.59 -13.30 39.96
C LEU A 108 -13.52 -14.82 40.15
N ARG A 109 -12.96 -15.55 39.17
CA ARG A 109 -12.79 -17.01 39.20
C ARG A 109 -11.52 -17.46 39.94
N MET A 110 -10.58 -16.54 40.16
CA MET A 110 -9.38 -16.80 40.97
C MET A 110 -9.75 -16.84 42.47
N PRO A 111 -9.43 -17.91 43.21
CA PRO A 111 -9.55 -17.91 44.65
C PRO A 111 -8.68 -16.80 45.25
N SER A 112 -9.26 -16.01 46.17
CA SER A 112 -8.50 -15.15 47.07
C SER A 112 -7.77 -16.05 48.07
N ASP A 113 -6.62 -16.58 47.68
CA ASP A 113 -5.65 -17.11 48.63
C ASP A 113 -4.75 -15.96 49.07
N GLY A 114 -5.18 -15.33 50.15
CA GLY A 114 -4.25 -14.65 51.04
C GLY A 114 -3.36 -15.71 51.68
N CYS A 115 -2.10 -15.79 51.27
CA CYS A 115 -1.05 -16.22 52.19
C CYS A 115 0.33 -15.67 51.81
N THR A 116 0.91 -15.04 52.81
CA THR A 116 2.26 -14.51 52.98
C THR A 116 3.35 -15.49 52.52
N ASN A 117 4.31 -15.03 51.71
CA ASN A 117 5.74 -15.32 51.84
C ASN A 117 6.59 -14.52 50.81
N PRO A 118 7.57 -13.70 51.23
CA PRO A 118 8.55 -13.13 50.32
C PRO A 118 9.65 -14.17 50.08
N LYS A 119 9.57 -14.91 48.97
CA LYS A 119 10.64 -15.79 48.51
C LYS A 119 10.91 -15.53 47.04
N HIS A 120 11.99 -14.80 46.77
CA HIS A 120 12.65 -14.59 45.48
C HIS A 120 11.73 -14.72 44.25
N GLU A 121 11.07 -13.62 43.88
CA GLU A 121 10.49 -13.48 42.55
C GLU A 121 11.63 -13.60 41.53
N LYS A 122 11.68 -14.73 40.81
CA LYS A 122 12.44 -14.82 39.57
C LYS A 122 11.95 -13.71 38.66
N ALA A 123 12.85 -12.90 38.13
CA ALA A 123 12.51 -11.83 37.21
C ALA A 123 11.71 -12.41 36.03
N SER A 124 10.42 -12.07 35.96
CA SER A 124 9.54 -12.55 34.90
C SER A 124 9.89 -11.85 33.59
N CYS A 125 9.87 -12.60 32.49
CA CYS A 125 10.05 -12.09 31.13
C CYS A 125 9.02 -11.00 30.76
N TYR A 126 7.89 -10.92 31.47
CA TYR A 126 6.89 -9.87 31.31
C TYR A 126 7.41 -8.46 31.63
N VAL A 127 8.51 -8.34 32.39
CA VAL A 127 9.16 -7.03 32.61
C VAL A 127 9.72 -6.46 31.30
N LEU A 128 10.08 -7.32 30.34
CA LEU A 128 10.60 -6.89 29.04
C LEU A 128 9.53 -6.25 28.16
N THR A 129 8.27 -6.70 28.22
CA THR A 129 7.17 -6.10 27.44
C THR A 129 6.86 -4.66 27.86
N LYS A 130 7.26 -4.27 29.07
CA LYS A 130 7.13 -2.89 29.57
C LYS A 130 8.31 -1.98 29.22
N THR A 131 9.46 -2.54 28.86
CA THR A 131 10.73 -1.80 28.72
C THR A 131 11.34 -1.85 27.33
N VAL A 132 11.02 -2.89 26.54
CA VAL A 132 11.43 -3.06 25.16
C VAL A 132 10.18 -2.90 24.28
N PRO A 133 10.16 -1.98 23.32
CA PRO A 133 9.08 -1.90 22.34
C PRO A 133 9.00 -3.18 21.50
N SER A 134 7.81 -3.54 21.02
CA SER A 134 7.63 -4.63 20.06
C SER A 134 8.43 -4.35 18.78
N PHE A 135 9.00 -5.40 18.18
CA PHE A 135 9.76 -5.28 16.95
C PHE A 135 8.87 -4.93 15.74
N ASP A 136 9.28 -3.93 14.96
CA ASP A 136 8.65 -3.58 13.68
C ASP A 136 9.26 -4.41 12.55
N SER A 137 8.51 -5.37 12.01
CA SER A 137 9.01 -6.24 10.93
C SER A 137 9.18 -5.53 9.58
N LYS A 138 8.63 -4.33 9.39
CA LYS A 138 8.68 -3.60 8.10
C LYS A 138 9.89 -2.67 8.01
N ASN A 139 10.19 -1.93 9.07
CA ASN A 139 11.25 -0.91 9.06
C ASN A 139 12.28 -1.10 10.19
N GLY A 140 12.09 -2.07 11.08
CA GLY A 140 12.96 -2.28 12.23
C GLY A 140 14.29 -2.95 11.86
N ASP A 141 15.39 -2.42 12.40
CA ASP A 141 16.69 -3.09 12.37
C ASP A 141 16.73 -4.19 13.45
N ILE A 142 16.70 -5.45 13.01
CA ILE A 142 16.72 -6.61 13.90
C ILE A 142 17.98 -6.65 14.78
N THR A 143 19.12 -6.14 14.31
CA THR A 143 20.40 -6.20 15.02
C THR A 143 20.40 -5.22 16.18
N LEU A 144 19.89 -4.01 15.94
CA LEU A 144 19.68 -3.01 16.98
C LEU A 144 18.63 -3.47 17.99
N PHE A 145 17.52 -4.05 17.51
CA PHE A 145 16.47 -4.59 18.38
C PHE A 145 17.01 -5.70 19.30
N LEU A 146 17.69 -6.71 18.75
CA LEU A 146 18.28 -7.79 19.53
C LEU A 146 19.31 -7.26 20.54
N SER A 147 20.13 -6.29 20.13
CA SER A 147 21.09 -5.65 21.05
C SER A 147 20.41 -4.91 22.20
N LEU A 148 19.29 -4.22 21.94
CA LEU A 148 18.48 -3.56 22.96
C LEU A 148 17.85 -4.59 23.90
N PHE A 149 17.24 -5.63 23.33
CA PHE A 149 16.65 -6.74 24.07
C PHE A 149 17.66 -7.39 25.02
N GLU A 150 18.84 -7.77 24.53
CA GLU A 150 19.89 -8.40 25.35
C GLU A 150 20.33 -7.52 26.52
N ARG A 151 20.46 -6.21 26.29
CA ARG A 151 20.80 -5.25 27.35
C ARG A 151 19.70 -5.19 28.42
N GLN A 152 18.44 -5.22 28.01
CA GLN A 152 17.32 -5.19 28.96
C GLN A 152 17.15 -6.51 29.70
N ALA A 153 17.29 -7.64 29.03
CA ALA A 153 17.25 -8.96 29.64
C ALA A 153 18.36 -9.12 30.70
N LYS A 154 19.59 -8.67 30.37
CA LYS A 154 20.71 -8.63 31.34
C LYS A 154 20.41 -7.69 32.51
N ARG A 155 19.87 -6.50 32.25
CA ARG A 155 19.52 -5.52 33.31
C ARG A 155 18.44 -6.06 34.25
N ALA A 156 17.48 -6.79 33.70
CA ALA A 156 16.41 -7.46 34.46
C ALA A 156 16.87 -8.77 35.12
N GLN A 157 18.12 -9.20 34.93
CA GLN A 157 18.68 -10.45 35.47
C GLN A 157 17.87 -11.70 35.07
N ILE A 158 17.32 -11.70 33.86
CA ILE A 158 16.58 -12.84 33.32
C ILE A 158 17.58 -13.93 32.92
N ASP A 159 17.31 -15.17 33.33
CA ASP A 159 18.13 -16.33 32.97
C ASP A 159 18.11 -16.53 31.46
N THR A 160 19.27 -16.81 30.87
CA THR A 160 19.44 -16.98 29.42
C THR A 160 18.49 -18.03 28.81
N LYS A 161 18.07 -19.04 29.58
CA LYS A 161 17.08 -20.03 29.14
C LYS A 161 15.69 -19.43 28.88
N ASP A 162 15.35 -18.35 29.59
CA ASP A 162 14.04 -17.69 29.51
C ASP A 162 14.05 -16.53 28.49
N TRP A 163 15.21 -16.25 27.86
CA TRP A 163 15.34 -15.16 26.89
C TRP A 163 14.52 -15.41 25.64
N VAL A 164 14.43 -16.65 25.17
CA VAL A 164 13.62 -16.96 23.98
C VAL A 164 12.15 -16.68 24.26
N SER A 165 11.63 -17.09 25.42
CA SER A 165 10.26 -16.79 25.83
C SER A 165 10.00 -15.27 25.92
N GLY A 166 10.96 -14.51 26.45
CA GLY A 166 10.90 -13.05 26.49
C GLY A 166 10.92 -12.41 25.09
N LEU A 167 11.72 -12.95 24.19
CA LEU A 167 11.85 -12.50 22.81
C LEU A 167 10.56 -12.75 22.01
N LEU A 168 9.92 -13.92 22.18
CA LEU A 168 8.68 -14.28 21.48
C LEU A 168 7.53 -13.32 21.79
N MET A 169 7.44 -12.80 23.00
CA MET A 169 6.40 -11.81 23.37
C MET A 169 6.59 -10.44 22.69
N LEU A 170 7.78 -10.16 22.16
CA LEU A 170 8.14 -8.88 21.56
C LEU A 170 8.18 -8.94 20.03
N LEU A 171 8.06 -10.14 19.44
CA LEU A 171 8.13 -10.35 18.00
C LEU A 171 6.71 -10.44 17.39
N PRO A 172 6.52 -9.94 16.15
CA PRO A 172 5.31 -10.16 15.38
C PRO A 172 5.02 -11.65 15.11
N SER A 173 3.74 -11.97 14.90
CA SER A 173 3.28 -13.36 14.79
C SER A 173 3.92 -14.15 13.64
N ASP A 174 4.21 -13.51 12.51
CA ASP A 174 4.86 -14.14 11.35
C ASP A 174 6.30 -14.58 11.65
N ILE A 175 6.99 -13.83 12.50
CA ILE A 175 8.36 -14.15 12.95
C ILE A 175 8.34 -15.23 14.03
N VAL A 176 7.38 -15.17 14.95
CA VAL A 176 7.15 -16.21 15.96
C VAL A 176 6.89 -17.57 15.29
N GLN A 177 6.07 -17.61 14.25
CA GLN A 177 5.80 -18.85 13.49
C GLN A 177 7.04 -19.44 12.83
N LEU A 178 8.04 -18.63 12.49
CA LEU A 178 9.32 -19.11 11.96
C LEU A 178 10.12 -19.82 13.05
N ILE A 179 10.18 -19.23 14.25
CA ILE A 179 10.92 -19.79 15.39
C ILE A 179 10.29 -21.09 15.89
N VAL A 180 8.96 -21.19 15.92
CA VAL A 180 8.22 -22.39 16.39
C VAL A 180 8.46 -23.62 15.48
N ARG A 181 8.93 -23.43 14.25
CA ARG A 181 9.24 -24.55 13.32
C ARG A 181 10.61 -25.19 13.58
N GLU A 182 11.44 -24.57 14.41
CA GLU A 182 12.73 -25.12 14.81
C GLU A 182 12.54 -26.29 15.79
N SER A 183 13.52 -27.19 15.89
CA SER A 183 13.45 -28.31 16.84
C SER A 183 13.50 -27.82 18.29
N ASP A 184 12.92 -28.60 19.22
CA ASP A 184 12.89 -28.26 20.65
C ASP A 184 14.31 -27.99 21.22
N GLU A 185 15.31 -28.75 20.76
CA GLU A 185 16.72 -28.59 21.14
C GLU A 185 17.32 -27.22 20.73
N ASN A 186 16.82 -26.65 19.64
CA ASN A 186 17.29 -25.39 19.08
C ASN A 186 16.42 -24.20 19.53
N PHE A 187 15.15 -24.47 19.87
CA PHE A 187 14.17 -23.48 20.30
C PHE A 187 14.63 -22.76 21.57
N ASP A 188 15.12 -23.49 22.56
CA ASP A 188 15.59 -22.91 23.83
C ASP A 188 16.97 -22.22 23.72
N ASN A 189 17.67 -22.39 22.58
CA ASN A 189 18.99 -21.81 22.37
C ASN A 189 18.88 -20.40 21.77
N TYR A 190 18.95 -19.38 22.64
CA TYR A 190 18.93 -17.97 22.23
C TYR A 190 19.95 -17.63 21.12
N ASN A 191 21.18 -18.15 21.19
CA ASN A 191 22.21 -17.83 20.20
C ASN A 191 21.87 -18.41 18.82
N TYR A 192 21.26 -19.60 18.79
CA TYR A 192 20.75 -20.20 17.57
C TYR A 192 19.60 -19.36 17.00
N ILE A 193 18.57 -19.06 17.80
CA ILE A 193 17.43 -18.23 17.37
C ILE A 193 17.87 -16.84 16.89
N LYS A 194 18.82 -16.21 17.58
CA LYS A 194 19.45 -14.97 17.15
C LYS A 194 20.07 -15.12 15.76
N SER A 195 20.79 -16.20 15.48
CA SER A 195 21.38 -16.44 14.16
C SER A 195 20.32 -16.63 13.06
N VAL A 196 19.21 -17.31 13.36
CA VAL A 196 18.09 -17.52 12.44
C VAL A 196 17.40 -16.20 12.11
N LEU A 197 17.12 -15.38 13.14
CA LEU A 197 16.53 -14.05 12.96
C LEU A 197 17.45 -13.13 12.16
N LEU A 198 18.74 -13.08 12.51
CA LEU A 198 19.72 -12.31 11.76
C LEU A 198 19.78 -12.77 10.30
N LYS A 199 19.74 -14.07 10.02
CA LYS A 199 19.72 -14.58 8.64
C LYS A 199 18.45 -14.22 7.88
N ARG A 200 17.29 -14.24 8.54
CA ARG A 200 15.99 -13.91 7.94
C ARG A 200 15.87 -12.45 7.55
N PHE A 201 16.37 -11.57 8.41
CA PHE A 201 16.28 -10.12 8.26
C PHE A 201 17.55 -9.49 7.66
N LYS A 202 18.62 -10.27 7.49
CA LYS A 202 19.77 -9.86 6.71
C LYS A 202 19.27 -9.64 5.29
N LEU A 203 19.21 -8.37 4.91
CA LEU A 203 18.85 -7.98 3.56
C LEU A 203 19.78 -8.71 2.60
N SER A 204 19.20 -9.25 1.54
CA SER A 204 20.00 -9.83 0.46
C SER A 204 20.93 -8.75 -0.11
N PRO A 205 22.09 -9.13 -0.68
CA PRO A 205 22.97 -8.16 -1.34
C PRO A 205 22.22 -7.29 -2.38
N GLU A 206 21.21 -7.86 -3.04
CA GLU A 206 20.32 -7.15 -3.96
C GLU A 206 19.40 -6.12 -3.31
N GLU A 207 18.92 -6.36 -2.09
CA GLU A 207 18.15 -5.36 -1.36
C GLU A 207 19.03 -4.19 -0.92
N PHE A 208 20.26 -4.46 -0.50
CA PHE A 208 21.25 -3.40 -0.22
C PHE A 208 21.61 -2.61 -1.48
N ARG A 209 21.78 -3.28 -2.63
CA ARG A 209 21.91 -2.64 -3.94
C ARG A 209 20.72 -1.74 -4.25
N LYS A 210 19.49 -2.25 -4.12
CA LYS A 210 18.27 -1.46 -4.36
C LYS A 210 18.20 -0.23 -3.46
N LYS A 211 18.55 -0.37 -2.18
CA LYS A 211 18.63 0.74 -1.22
C LYS A 211 19.72 1.73 -1.63
N PHE A 212 20.93 1.29 -1.94
CA PHE A 212 22.03 2.15 -2.42
C PHE A 212 21.60 3.02 -3.63
N LEU A 213 20.77 2.47 -4.53
CA LEU A 213 20.36 3.17 -5.76
C LEU A 213 19.13 4.06 -5.63
N HIS A 214 18.17 3.67 -4.79
CA HIS A 214 16.89 4.37 -4.70
C HIS A 214 16.72 5.13 -3.38
N HIS A 215 17.69 5.05 -2.46
CA HIS A 215 17.64 5.81 -1.22
C HIS A 215 17.70 7.30 -1.53
N GLN A 216 16.78 8.04 -0.92
CA GLN A 216 16.68 9.49 -1.06
C GLN A 216 16.91 10.14 0.29
N LYS A 217 17.47 11.35 0.25
CA LYS A 217 17.71 12.12 1.47
C LYS A 217 16.38 12.64 2.03
N ASN A 218 16.07 12.28 3.27
CA ASN A 218 14.93 12.85 3.99
C ASN A 218 15.18 14.33 4.35
N SER A 219 14.10 15.11 4.47
CA SER A 219 14.13 16.54 4.86
C SER A 219 14.75 16.76 6.25
N GLU A 220 14.58 15.80 7.15
CA GLU A 220 15.05 15.86 8.55
C GLU A 220 16.52 15.47 8.73
N LYS A 221 17.11 14.71 7.79
CA LYS A 221 18.48 14.19 7.93
C LYS A 221 19.53 15.15 7.38
N SER A 222 20.70 15.17 8.01
CA SER A 222 21.89 15.87 7.52
C SER A 222 22.54 15.13 6.34
N TRP A 223 23.36 15.84 5.54
CA TRP A 223 24.15 15.22 4.47
C TRP A 223 25.17 14.21 4.96
N ARG A 224 25.68 14.37 6.20
CA ARG A 224 26.61 13.41 6.81
C ARG A 224 25.93 12.08 7.13
N GLU A 225 24.73 12.12 7.69
CA GLU A 225 23.92 10.92 7.96
C GLU A 225 23.53 10.22 6.66
N TYR A 226 23.12 10.99 5.65
CA TYR A 226 22.80 10.43 4.34
C TYR A 226 24.01 9.75 3.68
N ALA A 227 25.19 10.39 3.70
CA ALA A 227 26.41 9.80 3.17
C ALA A 227 26.82 8.53 3.92
N PHE A 228 26.65 8.50 5.25
CA PHE A 228 26.90 7.32 6.07
C PHE A 228 25.96 6.16 5.70
N GLU A 229 24.66 6.43 5.56
CA GLU A 229 23.67 5.43 5.16
C GLU A 229 23.97 4.83 3.78
N ILE A 230 24.25 5.68 2.79
CA ILE A 230 24.61 5.24 1.44
C ILE A 230 25.90 4.41 1.46
N SER A 231 26.91 4.85 2.21
CA SER A 231 28.18 4.12 2.36
C SER A 231 27.97 2.75 3.01
N ASN A 232 27.11 2.67 4.02
CA ASN A 232 26.76 1.42 4.69
C ASN A 232 26.02 0.46 3.74
N TYR A 233 25.05 0.94 2.97
CA TYR A 233 24.38 0.10 1.97
C TYR A 233 25.34 -0.43 0.91
N PHE A 234 26.27 0.41 0.45
CA PHE A 234 27.30 -0.01 -0.48
C PHE A 234 28.22 -1.07 0.12
N GLN A 235 28.68 -0.86 1.36
CA GLN A 235 29.56 -1.79 2.07
C GLN A 235 28.89 -3.15 2.28
N GLU A 236 27.65 -3.17 2.78
CA GLU A 236 26.88 -4.40 2.97
C GLU A 236 26.59 -5.14 1.65
N TRP A 237 26.40 -4.40 0.55
CA TRP A 237 26.24 -4.99 -0.77
C TRP A 237 27.51 -5.71 -1.24
N ILE A 238 28.67 -5.07 -1.13
CA ILE A 238 29.95 -5.65 -1.57
C ILE A 238 30.41 -6.80 -0.65
N GLU A 239 30.18 -6.69 0.66
CA GLU A 239 30.45 -7.76 1.63
C GLU A 239 29.54 -8.97 1.39
N GLY A 240 28.26 -8.72 1.12
CA GLY A 240 27.29 -9.75 0.79
C GLY A 240 27.65 -10.55 -0.47
N LEU A 241 28.33 -9.91 -1.43
CA LEU A 241 28.85 -10.54 -2.65
C LEU A 241 30.31 -11.04 -2.53
N LYS A 242 30.92 -10.91 -1.34
CA LYS A 242 32.32 -11.29 -1.08
C LYS A 242 33.31 -10.66 -2.05
N ILE A 243 33.12 -9.38 -2.36
CA ILE A 243 34.02 -8.61 -3.23
C ILE A 243 35.24 -8.20 -2.39
N ASP A 244 36.36 -8.86 -2.63
CA ASP A 244 37.62 -8.71 -1.89
C ASP A 244 38.72 -7.98 -2.67
N SER A 245 38.48 -7.63 -3.95
CA SER A 245 39.46 -6.99 -4.82
C SER A 245 38.92 -5.77 -5.55
N SER A 246 39.81 -4.81 -5.84
CA SER A 246 39.46 -3.61 -6.63
C SER A 246 38.97 -3.98 -8.03
N GLU A 247 39.50 -5.06 -8.61
CA GLU A 247 39.09 -5.55 -9.93
C GLU A 247 37.66 -6.11 -9.91
N LYS A 248 37.34 -6.95 -8.92
CA LYS A 248 35.98 -7.46 -8.72
C LYS A 248 34.99 -6.32 -8.47
N LEU A 249 35.40 -5.28 -7.75
CA LEU A 249 34.56 -4.10 -7.54
C LEU A 249 34.29 -3.35 -8.85
N LYS A 250 35.31 -3.11 -9.68
CA LYS A 250 35.14 -2.49 -11.01
C LYS A 250 34.19 -3.31 -11.88
N ASN A 251 34.38 -4.63 -11.90
CA ASN A 251 33.52 -5.56 -12.63
C ASN A 251 32.08 -5.50 -12.12
N LEU A 252 31.86 -5.47 -10.80
CA LEU A 252 30.53 -5.34 -10.21
C LEU A 252 29.81 -4.07 -10.68
N ILE A 253 30.49 -2.91 -10.65
CA ILE A 253 29.90 -1.64 -11.05
C ILE A 253 29.57 -1.61 -12.56
N ILE A 254 30.46 -2.13 -13.41
CA ILE A 254 30.23 -2.23 -14.85
C ILE A 254 29.04 -3.17 -15.14
N THR A 255 29.02 -4.33 -14.50
CA THR A 255 27.95 -5.32 -14.57
C THR A 255 26.61 -4.70 -14.16
N ASP A 256 26.60 -3.98 -13.04
CA ASP A 256 25.40 -3.29 -12.55
C ASP A 256 24.85 -2.26 -13.55
N LEU A 257 25.74 -1.48 -14.18
CA LEU A 257 25.36 -0.51 -15.20
C LEU A 257 24.78 -1.17 -16.47
N ILE A 258 25.39 -2.27 -16.93
CA ILE A 258 24.89 -3.06 -18.07
C ILE A 258 23.50 -3.61 -17.74
N LYS A 259 23.34 -4.21 -16.57
CA LYS A 259 22.06 -4.77 -16.11
C LYS A 259 20.92 -3.75 -16.10
N ARG A 260 21.20 -2.48 -15.80
CA ARG A 260 20.18 -1.42 -15.85
C ARG A 260 19.72 -1.12 -17.26
N ARG A 261 20.65 -1.10 -18.22
CA ARG A 261 20.38 -0.81 -19.63
C ARG A 261 19.82 -1.99 -20.41
N ALA A 262 19.83 -3.20 -19.83
CA ALA A 262 19.28 -4.38 -20.46
C ALA A 262 17.74 -4.29 -20.65
N PRO A 263 17.21 -4.72 -21.80
CA PRO A 263 15.78 -4.76 -22.08
C PRO A 263 15.06 -5.79 -21.19
N PHE A 264 13.74 -5.69 -21.09
CA PHE A 264 12.93 -6.46 -20.13
C PHE A 264 13.02 -7.98 -20.39
N GLU A 265 13.07 -8.37 -21.65
CA GLU A 265 13.15 -9.75 -22.13
C GLU A 265 14.44 -10.44 -21.62
N ALA A 266 15.56 -9.71 -21.62
CA ALA A 266 16.84 -10.22 -21.09
C ALA A 266 16.85 -10.33 -19.56
N LYS A 267 16.01 -9.57 -18.85
CA LYS A 267 15.91 -9.65 -17.39
C LYS A 267 15.07 -10.85 -16.94
N ASP A 268 14.01 -11.17 -17.69
CA ASP A 268 13.09 -12.27 -17.39
C ASP A 268 13.76 -13.64 -17.56
N HIS A 269 14.57 -13.81 -18.62
CA HIS A 269 15.30 -15.05 -18.91
C HIS A 269 16.33 -15.46 -17.84
N PHE A 270 16.84 -14.52 -17.03
CA PHE A 270 17.91 -14.76 -16.06
C PHE A 270 17.52 -14.40 -14.62
N LEU A 271 16.24 -14.19 -14.30
CA LEU A 271 15.75 -13.65 -13.02
C LEU A 271 16.48 -14.16 -11.77
N ASP A 272 16.74 -15.47 -11.66
CA ASP A 272 17.40 -16.10 -10.51
C ASP A 272 18.93 -15.90 -10.50
N GLU A 273 19.58 -15.91 -11.66
CA GLU A 273 21.04 -15.78 -11.82
C GLU A 273 21.47 -14.31 -11.87
N TRP A 274 20.61 -13.43 -12.35
CA TRP A 274 20.84 -12.00 -12.56
C TRP A 274 21.26 -11.26 -11.29
N THR A 275 20.87 -11.79 -10.12
CA THR A 275 21.22 -11.24 -8.81
C THR A 275 22.62 -11.64 -8.32
N ARG A 276 23.22 -12.66 -8.94
CA ARG A 276 24.50 -13.24 -8.52
C ARG A 276 25.65 -12.91 -9.47
N LEU A 277 25.36 -12.52 -10.71
CA LEU A 277 26.39 -12.14 -11.68
C LEU A 277 27.13 -10.88 -11.23
N VAL A 278 28.45 -10.96 -11.11
CA VAL A 278 29.30 -9.84 -10.67
C VAL A 278 30.35 -9.46 -11.71
N SER A 279 30.44 -10.22 -12.80
CA SER A 279 31.37 -9.96 -13.89
C SER A 279 30.66 -9.65 -15.22
N PRO A 280 31.14 -8.66 -16.00
CA PRO A 280 30.59 -8.38 -17.32
C PRO A 280 30.75 -9.54 -18.29
N SER A 281 31.78 -10.37 -18.10
CA SER A 281 32.03 -11.56 -18.92
C SER A 281 31.01 -12.68 -18.69
N GLU A 282 30.31 -12.68 -17.56
CA GLU A 282 29.23 -13.64 -17.27
C GLU A 282 27.89 -13.19 -17.90
N LEU A 283 27.82 -11.96 -18.41
CA LEU A 283 26.66 -11.40 -19.11
C LEU A 283 26.77 -11.49 -20.65
N ALA A 284 27.92 -11.93 -21.17
CA ALA A 284 28.25 -12.01 -22.59
C ALA A 284 27.98 -13.41 -23.14
#